data_AF-T0N9R9-F1
#
_entry.id   AF-T0N9R9-F1
#
_cell.length_a   1.000
_cell.length_b   1.000
_cell.length_c   1.000
_cell.angle_alpha   90.00
_cell.angle_beta   90.00
_cell.angle_gamma   90.00
#
_symmetry.space_group_name_H-M   'P 1'
#
loop_
_entity.id
_entity.type
_entity.pdbx_description
1 polymer ?
#
loop_
_entity_poly.entity_id
_entity_poly.type
_entity_poly.pdbx_seq_one_letter_code
_entity_poly.pdbx_strand_id
1 'polypeptide(L)'
;MYNITVGDRHPAVICVDLSNVRRSLLALADVLSSDYVEEGLQEFIEEFSRTDEVMPEDKTVGFVVVNSTKRVLSLSFASIPEDLAHNLKADADSFRKIGYDVQLDIE
;
A
#
# COMPACT_ATOMS: atom_id res chain seq x y z
N MET A 1 -1.88 5.22 -5.03
CA MET A 1 -2.58 5.79 -3.87
C MET A 1 -2.90 4.67 -2.88
N TYR A 2 -2.78 4.90 -1.59
CA TYR A 2 -3.13 3.94 -0.54
C TYR A 2 -4.41 4.40 0.18
N ASN A 3 -5.27 3.45 0.57
CA ASN A 3 -6.37 3.65 1.50
C ASN A 3 -6.24 2.57 2.59
N ILE A 4 -5.87 2.98 3.79
CA ILE A 4 -5.47 2.09 4.88
C ILE A 4 -6.44 2.25 6.04
N THR A 5 -7.15 1.18 6.37
CA THR A 5 -8.05 1.11 7.54
C THR A 5 -7.42 0.19 8.59
N VAL A 6 -7.13 0.75 9.76
CA VAL A 6 -6.65 -0.01 10.93
C VAL A 6 -7.66 0.09 12.09
N GLY A 7 -8.16 -1.06 12.54
CA GLY A 7 -9.15 -1.12 13.62
C GLY A 7 -10.46 -0.42 13.25
N ASP A 8 -11.02 0.33 14.20
CA ASP A 8 -12.26 1.11 14.04
C ASP A 8 -12.00 2.60 13.69
N ARG A 9 -10.80 2.93 13.19
CA ARG A 9 -10.40 4.30 12.88
C ARG A 9 -10.82 4.73 11.48
N HIS A 10 -10.87 6.05 11.28
CA HIS A 10 -11.02 6.63 9.94
C HIS A 10 -9.87 6.17 9.03
N PRO A 11 -10.18 5.77 7.77
CA PRO A 11 -9.15 5.34 6.84
C PRO A 11 -8.16 6.48 6.55
N ALA A 12 -6.86 6.15 6.54
CA ALA A 12 -5.82 7.04 6.08
C ALA A 12 -5.66 6.88 4.56
N VAL A 13 -5.69 8.00 3.84
CA VAL A 13 -5.47 8.02 2.38
C VAL A 13 -4.19 8.79 2.10
N ILE A 14 -3.23 8.12 1.45
CA ILE A 14 -1.95 8.74 1.08
C ILE A 14 -1.62 8.50 -0.39
N CYS A 15 -0.92 9.45 -0.98
CA CYS A 15 -0.33 9.32 -2.31
C CYS A 15 1.14 8.91 -2.13
N VAL A 16 1.59 7.93 -2.91
CA VAL A 16 2.97 7.44 -2.89
C VAL A 16 3.47 7.44 -4.32
N ASP A 17 4.70 7.91 -4.54
CA ASP A 17 5.34 7.85 -5.85
C ASP A 17 5.54 6.42 -6.33
N LEU A 18 5.42 6.22 -7.64
CA LEU A 18 5.62 4.91 -8.26
C LEU A 18 7.00 4.33 -7.98
N SER A 19 8.04 5.17 -7.87
CA SER A 19 9.40 4.74 -7.53
C SER A 19 9.51 4.19 -6.10
N ASN A 20 8.63 4.62 -5.20
CA ASN A 20 8.61 4.21 -3.80
C ASN A 20 7.54 3.15 -3.49
N VAL A 21 6.64 2.84 -4.43
CA VAL A 21 5.50 1.95 -4.18
C VAL A 21 5.93 0.59 -3.61
N ARG A 22 6.98 -0.01 -4.17
CA ARG A 22 7.49 -1.31 -3.74
C ARG A 22 8.01 -1.27 -2.31
N ARG A 23 8.83 -0.25 -2.00
CA ARG A 23 9.39 -0.05 -0.65
C ARG A 23 8.27 0.19 0.36
N SER A 24 7.30 1.02 0.01
CA SER A 24 6.14 1.28 0.86
C SER A 24 5.28 0.03 1.07
N LEU A 25 5.14 -0.84 0.07
CA LEU A 25 4.38 -2.08 0.21
C LEU A 25 5.06 -3.03 1.22
N LEU A 26 6.38 -3.18 1.16
CA LEU A 26 7.12 -4.01 2.12
C LEU A 26 7.07 -3.42 3.54
N ALA A 27 7.29 -2.12 3.68
CA ALA A 27 7.20 -1.44 4.98
C ALA A 27 5.79 -1.57 5.60
N LEU A 28 4.74 -1.50 4.77
CA LEU A 28 3.38 -1.69 5.24
C LEU A 28 3.14 -3.10 5.78
N ALA A 29 3.73 -4.14 5.19
CA ALA A 29 3.63 -5.49 5.72
C ALA A 29 4.22 -5.58 7.14
N ASP A 30 5.37 -4.94 7.35
CA ASP A 30 6.03 -4.87 8.65
C ASP A 30 5.13 -4.13 9.67
N VAL A 31 4.58 -2.97 9.30
CA VAL A 31 3.66 -2.18 10.14
C VAL A 31 2.43 -2.99 10.56
N LEU A 32 1.80 -3.70 9.61
CA LEU A 32 0.60 -4.49 9.90
C LEU A 32 0.88 -5.75 10.74
N SER A 33 2.15 -6.16 10.85
CA SER A 33 2.59 -7.27 11.69
C SER A 33 3.10 -6.84 13.07
N SER A 34 3.27 -5.54 13.29
CA SER A 34 3.76 -4.96 14.55
C SER A 34 2.69 -5.00 15.64
N ASP A 35 3.12 -5.10 16.90
CA ASP A 35 2.24 -4.89 18.07
C ASP A 35 1.77 -3.42 18.19
N TYR A 36 2.50 -2.50 17.55
CA TYR A 36 2.27 -1.04 17.57
C TYR A 36 1.87 -0.54 16.17
N VAL A 37 0.79 -1.10 15.62
CA VAL A 37 0.33 -0.79 14.25
C VAL A 37 0.00 0.70 14.10
N GLU A 38 -0.47 1.36 15.15
CA GLU A 38 -0.89 2.76 15.07
C GLU A 38 0.29 3.72 14.94
N GLU A 39 1.29 3.57 15.80
CA GLU A 39 2.53 4.34 15.75
C GLU A 39 3.28 4.04 14.44
N GLY A 40 3.38 2.76 14.07
CA GLY A 40 4.00 2.34 12.81
C GLY A 40 3.26 2.89 11.58
N LEU A 41 1.93 3.01 11.62
CA LEU A 41 1.16 3.61 10.52
C LEU A 41 1.43 5.11 10.40
N GLN A 42 1.59 5.82 11.53
CA GLN A 42 1.94 7.24 11.49
C GLN A 42 3.32 7.44 10.85
N GLU A 43 4.33 6.69 11.30
CA GLU A 43 5.68 6.74 10.74
C GLU A 43 5.69 6.37 9.24
N PHE A 44 4.90 5.36 8.85
CA PHE A 44 4.71 4.97 7.46
C PHE A 44 4.14 6.11 6.59
N ILE A 45 3.12 6.80 7.09
CA ILE A 45 2.51 7.94 6.39
C ILE A 45 3.53 9.08 6.24
N GLU A 46 4.26 9.40 7.30
CA GLU A 46 5.28 10.45 7.28
C GLU A 46 6.43 10.13 6.31
N GLU A 47 6.84 8.86 6.22
CA GLU A 47 7.93 8.43 5.34
C GLU A 47 7.53 8.40 3.85
N PHE A 48 6.34 7.89 3.54
CA PHE A 48 5.97 7.56 2.15
C PHE A 48 4.94 8.50 1.51
N SER A 49 4.23 9.30 2.30
CA SER A 49 3.26 10.22 1.72
C SER A 49 3.97 11.31 0.94
N ARG A 50 3.57 11.47 -0.33
CA ARG A 50 3.86 12.68 -1.10
C ARG A 50 3.28 13.88 -0.37
N THR A 51 4.12 14.88 -0.15
CA THR A 51 3.75 16.17 0.45
C THR A 51 3.84 17.31 -0.56
N ASP A 52 4.35 17.02 -1.75
CA ASP A 52 4.39 17.92 -2.89
C ASP A 52 3.02 18.04 -3.56
N GLU A 53 2.75 19.19 -4.18
CA GLU A 53 1.52 19.40 -4.93
C GLU A 53 1.45 18.42 -6.10
N VAL A 54 0.33 17.70 -6.21
CA VAL A 54 0.03 16.85 -7.36
C VAL A 54 -0.10 17.75 -8.58
N MET A 55 0.79 17.57 -9.55
CA MET A 55 0.80 18.37 -10.76
C MET A 55 -0.28 17.88 -11.74
N PRO A 56 -0.80 18.71 -12.64
CA PRO A 56 -1.77 18.28 -13.66
C PRO A 56 -1.31 17.11 -14.53
N GLU A 57 0.00 16.98 -14.73
CA GLU A 57 0.65 15.88 -15.45
C GLU A 57 0.79 14.58 -14.64
N ASP A 58 0.68 14.65 -13.31
CA ASP A 58 0.75 13.46 -12.45
C ASP A 58 -0.46 12.55 -12.69
N LYS A 59 -0.19 11.31 -13.08
CA LYS A 59 -1.22 10.29 -13.28
C LYS A 59 -1.20 9.32 -12.13
N THR A 60 -2.38 9.05 -11.56
CA THR A 60 -2.54 7.92 -10.65
C THR A 60 -2.57 6.63 -11.46
N VAL A 61 -1.58 5.78 -11.22
CA VAL A 61 -1.41 4.49 -11.93
C VAL A 61 -1.98 3.30 -11.17
N GLY A 62 -2.47 3.50 -9.94
CA GLY A 62 -3.04 2.42 -9.14
C GLY A 62 -3.43 2.80 -7.71
N PHE A 63 -4.11 1.85 -7.07
CA PHE A 63 -4.65 1.93 -5.73
C PHE A 63 -4.27 0.69 -4.91
N VAL A 64 -3.91 0.90 -3.65
CA VAL A 64 -3.72 -0.14 -2.65
C VAL A 64 -4.76 0.09 -1.57
N VAL A 65 -5.64 -0.88 -1.34
CA VAL A 65 -6.68 -0.82 -0.32
C VAL A 65 -6.37 -1.85 0.75
N VAL A 66 -6.27 -1.40 2.00
CA VAL A 66 -5.97 -2.25 3.14
C VAL A 66 -7.09 -2.10 4.16
N ASN A 67 -7.65 -3.23 4.59
CA ASN A 67 -8.55 -3.29 5.72
C ASN A 67 -8.02 -4.31 6.71
N SER A 68 -7.35 -3.86 7.78
CA SER A 68 -6.74 -4.76 8.75
C SER A 68 -7.78 -5.54 9.56
N THR A 69 -8.91 -4.90 9.89
CA THR A 69 -10.03 -5.51 10.63
C THR A 69 -10.62 -6.70 9.88
N LYS A 70 -10.77 -6.59 8.56
CA LYS A 70 -11.24 -7.67 7.67
C LYS A 70 -10.10 -8.56 7.17
N ARG A 71 -8.85 -8.21 7.44
CA ARG A 71 -7.64 -8.82 6.87
C ARG A 71 -7.71 -8.95 5.36
N VAL A 72 -8.05 -7.86 4.67
CA VAL A 72 -8.10 -7.81 3.20
C VAL A 72 -7.10 -6.77 2.68
N LEU A 73 -6.38 -7.15 1.63
CA LEU A 73 -5.49 -6.29 0.87
C LEU A 73 -5.85 -6.40 -0.63
N SER A 74 -6.10 -5.28 -1.28
CA SER A 74 -6.34 -5.21 -2.72
C SER A 74 -5.32 -4.29 -3.38
N LEU A 75 -4.58 -4.81 -4.37
CA LEU A 75 -3.67 -4.03 -5.21
C LEU A 75 -4.28 -3.96 -6.61
N SER A 76 -4.62 -2.75 -7.04
CA SER A 76 -5.09 -2.48 -8.41
C SER A 76 -4.13 -1.51 -9.09
N PHE A 77 -3.45 -1.93 -10.16
CA PHE A 77 -2.49 -1.11 -10.91
C PHE A 77 -2.70 -1.29 -12.41
N ALA A 78 -2.64 -0.19 -13.14
CA ALA A 78 -2.77 -0.18 -14.59
C ALA A 78 -1.60 0.53 -15.23
N SER A 79 -1.11 0.01 -16.36
CA SER A 79 -0.07 0.65 -17.18
C SER A 79 1.26 0.85 -16.44
N ILE A 80 1.66 -0.13 -15.62
CA ILE A 80 2.96 -0.14 -14.95
C ILE A 80 3.96 -1.05 -15.68
N PRO A 81 5.29 -0.84 -15.52
CA PRO A 81 6.28 -1.73 -16.12
C PRO A 81 6.12 -3.20 -15.68
N GLU A 82 6.33 -4.14 -16.59
CA GLU A 82 6.16 -5.58 -16.33
C GLU A 82 7.01 -6.09 -15.15
N ASP A 83 8.26 -5.64 -15.06
CA ASP A 83 9.16 -5.99 -13.95
C ASP A 83 8.59 -5.51 -12.60
N LEU A 84 7.98 -4.31 -12.58
CA LEU A 84 7.36 -3.79 -11.37
C LEU A 84 6.09 -4.59 -11.03
N ALA A 85 5.28 -4.92 -12.02
CA ALA A 85 4.10 -5.77 -11.82
C ALA A 85 4.46 -7.14 -11.25
N HIS A 86 5.51 -7.78 -11.77
CA HIS A 86 6.01 -9.06 -11.24
C HIS A 86 6.47 -8.94 -9.79
N ASN A 87 7.25 -7.91 -9.49
CA ASN A 87 7.75 -7.66 -8.13
C ASN A 87 6.60 -7.38 -7.14
N LEU A 88 5.60 -6.58 -7.52
CA LEU A 88 4.45 -6.31 -6.65
C LEU A 88 3.62 -7.57 -6.39
N LYS A 89 3.44 -8.43 -7.40
CA LYS A 89 2.76 -9.73 -7.23
C LYS A 89 3.51 -10.65 -6.27
N ALA A 90 4.85 -10.66 -6.33
CA ALA A 90 5.68 -11.44 -5.42
C ALA A 90 5.69 -10.85 -4.00
N ASP A 91 5.85 -9.54 -3.86
CA ASP A 91 5.88 -8.86 -2.56
C ASP A 91 4.53 -8.96 -1.84
N ALA A 92 3.42 -9.01 -2.59
CA ALA A 92 2.08 -9.28 -2.08
C ALA A 92 1.93 -10.63 -1.35
N ASP A 93 2.81 -11.62 -1.61
CA ASP A 93 2.81 -12.88 -0.86
C ASP A 93 3.21 -12.70 0.62
N SER A 94 3.94 -11.63 0.97
CA SER A 94 4.26 -11.32 2.37
C SER A 94 2.99 -11.11 3.21
N PHE A 95 1.97 -10.47 2.64
CA PHE A 95 0.68 -10.23 3.29
C PHE A 95 -0.13 -11.51 3.46
N ARG A 96 -0.06 -12.43 2.50
CA ARG A 96 -0.69 -13.76 2.63
C ARG A 96 -0.11 -14.52 3.82
N LYS A 97 1.21 -14.44 4.05
CA LYS A 97 1.89 -15.11 5.17
C LYS A 97 1.47 -14.56 6.54
N ILE A 98 1.12 -13.29 6.64
CA ILE A 98 0.58 -12.68 7.86
C ILE A 98 -0.96 -12.76 7.95
N GLY A 99 -1.60 -13.51 7.04
CA GLY A 99 -3.00 -13.91 7.13
C GLY A 99 -4.01 -12.97 6.46
N TYR A 100 -3.58 -12.14 5.52
CA TYR A 100 -4.48 -11.31 4.70
C TYR A 100 -4.97 -12.08 3.46
N ASP A 101 -6.23 -11.86 3.10
CA ASP A 101 -6.76 -12.14 1.77
C ASP A 101 -6.23 -11.09 0.79
N VAL A 102 -5.49 -11.55 -0.22
CA VAL A 102 -4.76 -10.66 -1.14
C VAL A 102 -5.32 -10.77 -2.55
N GLN A 103 -5.95 -9.68 -2.99
CA GLN A 103 -6.59 -9.52 -4.28
C GLN A 103 -5.67 -8.69 -5.19
N LEU A 104 -5.34 -9.23 -6.36
CA LEU A 104 -4.41 -8.62 -7.29
C LEU A 104 -5.11 -8.36 -8.62
N ASP A 105 -5.13 -7.09 -9.01
CA ASP A 105 -5.68 -6.57 -10.27
C ASP A 105 -4.58 -5.72 -10.93
N ILE A 106 -3.62 -6.38 -11.58
CA ILE A 106 -2.42 -5.71 -12.10
C ILE A 106 -2.29 -6.02 -13.59
N GLU A 107 -2.53 -4.99 -14.40
CA GLU A 107 -2.51 -4.97 -15.86
C GLU A 107 -1.29 -4.25 -16.45
#